data_AF-A0A0G0H9M8-F1
#
_entry.id   AF-A0A0G0H9M8-F1
#
_cell.length_a   1.000
_cell.length_b   1.000
_cell.length_c   1.000
_cell.angle_alpha   90.00
_cell.angle_beta   90.00
_cell.angle_gamma   90.00
#
_symmetry.space_group_name_H-M   'P 1'
#
loop_
_entity.id
_entity.type
_entity.pdbx_description
1 polymer ?
#
loop_
_entity_poly.entity_id
_entity_poly.type
_entity_poly.pdbx_seq_one_letter_code
_entity_poly.pdbx_strand_id
1 'polypeptide(L)'
;MNKQLNNWYVVTGAPSSGKTTTLKYLKKKGYNVYFEWARIYIDREMKKGKTLKEIRKDEVGFQKKIHKLKMSFEKKLNPKKILFMERGLPDTQAYLEVINVSIDPTIKQSLRKCSYKKVFLMDLVRFKIDYARTESQEQAFMLDELLEKCYTDLKIPVIRVPMMSVAKRAKFILDNL
;
A
#
# COMPACT_ATOMS: atom_id res chain seq x y z
N MET A 1 -17.88 -19.03 -8.01
CA MET A 1 -18.54 -17.97 -7.21
C MET A 1 -17.90 -16.64 -7.53
N ASN A 2 -18.66 -15.68 -8.07
CA ASN A 2 -18.17 -14.32 -8.26
C ASN A 2 -18.03 -13.65 -6.89
N LYS A 3 -16.81 -13.21 -6.57
CA LYS A 3 -16.49 -12.56 -5.30
C LYS A 3 -17.15 -11.19 -5.27
N GLN A 4 -17.99 -10.93 -4.27
CA GLN A 4 -18.59 -9.60 -4.10
C GLN A 4 -17.48 -8.60 -3.77
N LEU A 5 -17.30 -7.61 -4.66
CA LEU A 5 -16.34 -6.52 -4.46
C LEU A 5 -16.85 -5.58 -3.36
N ASN A 6 -15.93 -5.11 -2.52
CA ASN A 6 -16.21 -4.01 -1.60
C ASN A 6 -16.12 -2.67 -2.35
N ASN A 7 -16.47 -1.56 -1.68
CA ASN A 7 -16.24 -0.20 -2.16
C ASN A 7 -14.92 0.38 -1.59
N TRP A 8 -13.90 -0.47 -1.46
CA TRP A 8 -12.61 -0.08 -0.91
C TRP A 8 -11.60 0.11 -2.03
N TYR A 9 -10.87 1.20 -1.94
CA TYR A 9 -9.86 1.61 -2.91
C TYR A 9 -8.50 1.62 -2.25
N VAL A 10 -7.49 1.09 -2.93
CA VAL A 10 -6.11 1.17 -2.46
C VAL A 10 -5.39 2.25 -3.25
N VAL A 11 -4.57 3.04 -2.56
CA VAL A 11 -3.61 3.94 -3.18
C VAL A 11 -2.22 3.45 -2.80
N THR A 12 -1.46 2.98 -3.80
CA THR A 12 -0.12 2.40 -3.61
C THR A 12 0.89 2.98 -4.62
N GLY A 13 2.12 2.46 -4.62
CA GLY A 13 3.27 2.92 -5.39
C GLY A 13 4.55 2.94 -4.54
N ALA A 14 5.69 3.06 -5.20
CA ALA A 14 7.00 3.10 -4.56
C ALA A 14 7.11 4.21 -3.49
N PRO A 15 7.98 4.07 -2.48
CA PRO A 15 8.25 5.12 -1.49
C PRO A 15 8.42 6.51 -2.12
N SER A 16 8.01 7.56 -1.40
CA SER A 16 8.12 8.96 -1.85
C SER A 16 7.31 9.37 -3.10
N SER A 17 6.39 8.55 -3.62
CA SER A 17 5.51 8.92 -4.75
C SER A 17 4.40 9.95 -4.42
N GLY A 18 4.32 10.45 -3.17
CA GLY A 18 3.31 11.44 -2.77
C GLY A 18 1.92 10.88 -2.42
N LYS A 19 1.84 9.56 -2.16
CA LYS A 19 0.63 8.85 -1.69
C LYS A 19 0.00 9.52 -0.48
N THR A 20 0.76 9.63 0.60
CA THR A 20 0.28 10.17 1.88
C THR A 20 -0.29 11.57 1.70
N THR A 21 0.36 12.43 0.91
CA THR A 21 -0.11 13.80 0.65
C THR A 21 -1.44 13.83 -0.11
N THR A 22 -1.59 12.97 -1.11
CA THR A 22 -2.84 12.84 -1.88
C THR A 22 -3.97 12.28 -1.02
N LEU A 23 -3.69 11.26 -0.20
CA LEU A 23 -4.64 10.70 0.74
C LEU A 23 -5.05 11.68 1.85
N LYS A 24 -4.12 12.50 2.36
CA LYS A 24 -4.43 13.59 3.29
C LYS A 24 -5.38 14.61 2.65
N TYR A 25 -5.19 14.92 1.37
CA TYR A 25 -6.09 15.80 0.62
C TYR A 25 -7.49 15.20 0.48
N LEU A 26 -7.61 13.92 0.12
CA LEU A 26 -8.91 13.22 0.07
C LEU A 26 -9.60 13.19 1.44
N LYS A 27 -8.84 12.98 2.51
CA LYS A 27 -9.38 13.04 3.89
C LYS A 27 -9.94 14.42 4.21
N LYS A 28 -9.24 15.50 3.85
CA LYS A 28 -9.73 16.88 4.02
C LYS A 28 -11.00 17.18 3.20
N LYS A 29 -11.25 16.43 2.13
CA LYS A 29 -12.48 16.50 1.32
C LYS A 29 -13.64 15.63 1.87
N GLY A 30 -13.47 14.98 3.02
CA GLY A 30 -14.53 14.23 3.70
C GLY A 30 -14.53 12.72 3.44
N TYR A 31 -13.56 12.18 2.70
CA TYR A 31 -13.47 10.73 2.46
C TYR A 31 -12.83 9.98 3.65
N ASN A 32 -13.25 8.74 3.85
CA ASN A 32 -12.63 7.83 4.81
C ASN A 32 -11.26 7.39 4.27
N VAL A 33 -10.21 7.66 5.04
CA VAL A 33 -8.83 7.37 4.65
C VAL A 33 -8.10 6.67 5.79
N TYR A 34 -7.45 5.55 5.46
CA TYR A 34 -6.59 4.79 6.37
C TYR A 34 -5.15 4.83 5.86
N PHE A 35 -4.28 5.44 6.66
CA PHE A 35 -2.87 5.62 6.32
C PHE A 35 -2.03 4.37 6.63
N GLU A 36 -0.77 4.40 6.19
CA GLU A 36 0.14 3.26 6.21
C GLU A 36 0.36 2.65 7.61
N TRP A 37 -0.05 1.39 7.78
CA TRP A 37 0.13 0.63 9.03
C TRP A 37 1.58 0.44 9.46
N ALA A 38 2.50 0.33 8.50
CA ALA A 38 3.94 0.24 8.77
C ALA A 38 4.44 1.47 9.53
N ARG A 39 4.07 2.67 9.08
CA ARG A 39 4.42 3.93 9.73
C ARG A 39 3.80 4.04 11.12
N ILE A 40 2.51 3.72 11.26
CA ILE A 40 1.82 3.71 12.56
C ILE A 40 2.51 2.76 13.55
N TYR A 41 2.92 1.58 13.09
CA TYR A 41 3.62 0.61 13.92
C TYR A 41 5.03 1.09 14.32
N ILE A 42 5.81 1.60 13.37
CA ILE A 42 7.14 2.17 13.63
C ILE A 42 7.04 3.30 14.66
N ASP A 43 6.15 4.27 14.43
CA ASP A 43 5.96 5.41 15.35
C ASP A 43 5.58 4.94 16.76
N ARG A 44 4.77 3.89 16.88
CA ARG A 44 4.40 3.29 18.17
C ARG A 44 5.57 2.61 18.87
N GLU A 45 6.39 1.86 18.14
CA GLU A 45 7.54 1.16 18.72
C GLU A 45 8.68 2.13 19.06
N MET A 46 8.88 3.19 18.29
CA MET A 46 9.83 4.26 18.60
C MET A 46 9.45 5.00 19.88
N LYS A 47 8.15 5.25 20.12
CA LYS A 47 7.66 5.80 21.39
C LYS A 47 7.93 4.89 22.60
N LYS A 48 8.24 3.61 22.38
CA LYS A 48 8.65 2.66 23.43
C LYS A 48 10.17 2.58 23.60
N GLY A 49 10.94 3.45 22.94
CA GLY A 49 12.39 3.50 23.03
C GLY A 49 13.14 2.64 22.02
N LYS A 50 12.46 1.95 21.09
CA LYS A 50 13.14 1.19 20.03
C LYS A 50 13.63 2.09 18.91
N THR A 51 14.81 1.80 18.41
CA THR A 51 15.34 2.41 17.18
C THR A 51 14.71 1.80 15.93
N LEU A 52 14.74 2.52 14.81
CA LEU A 52 14.28 1.99 13.52
C LEU A 52 15.01 0.70 13.12
N LYS A 53 16.33 0.64 13.40
CA LYS A 53 17.17 -0.54 13.12
C LYS A 53 16.69 -1.77 13.89
N GLU A 54 16.30 -1.61 15.16
CA GLU A 54 15.76 -2.71 15.97
C GLU A 54 14.39 -3.17 15.47
N ILE A 55 13.52 -2.22 15.09
CA ILE A 55 12.18 -2.52 14.58
C ILE A 55 12.25 -3.30 13.26
N ARG A 56 13.22 -2.96 12.40
CA ARG A 56 13.39 -3.54 11.06
C ARG A 56 14.48 -4.61 10.98
N LYS A 57 15.01 -5.07 12.12
CA LYS A 57 16.08 -6.08 12.16
C LYS A 57 15.66 -7.39 11.48
N ASP A 58 14.38 -7.74 11.61
CA ASP A 58 13.73 -8.85 10.89
C ASP A 58 12.67 -8.28 9.95
N GLU A 59 13.05 -8.05 8.69
CA GLU A 59 12.17 -7.50 7.67
C GLU A 59 10.98 -8.45 7.38
N VAL A 60 11.20 -9.77 7.40
CA VAL A 60 10.13 -10.75 7.17
C VAL A 60 9.10 -10.71 8.30
N GLY A 61 9.56 -10.76 9.55
CA GLY A 61 8.70 -10.63 10.73
C GLY A 61 7.96 -9.29 10.76
N PHE A 62 8.62 -8.21 10.36
CA PHE A 62 8.01 -6.89 10.19
C PHE A 62 6.87 -6.92 9.18
N GLN A 63 7.11 -7.41 7.96
CA GLN A 63 6.09 -7.47 6.90
C GLN A 63 4.89 -8.34 7.31
N LYS A 64 5.14 -9.50 7.94
CA LYS A 64 4.08 -10.37 8.49
C LYS A 64 3.26 -9.67 9.57
N LYS A 65 3.92 -8.91 10.46
CA LYS A 65 3.25 -8.14 11.51
C LYS A 65 2.34 -7.07 10.91
N ILE A 66 2.82 -6.30 9.95
CA ILE A 66 2.03 -5.26 9.27
C ILE A 66 0.84 -5.89 8.53
N HIS A 67 1.05 -7.01 7.86
CA HIS A 67 -0.03 -7.75 7.19
C HIS A 67 -1.13 -8.18 8.15
N LYS A 68 -0.77 -8.75 9.30
CA LYS A 68 -1.73 -9.16 10.34
C LYS A 68 -2.53 -7.98 10.90
N LEU A 69 -1.90 -6.82 11.07
CA LEU A 69 -2.57 -5.59 11.49
C LEU A 69 -3.59 -5.13 10.45
N LYS A 70 -3.21 -5.07 9.16
CA LYS A 70 -4.11 -4.77 8.04
C LYS A 70 -5.31 -5.69 8.01
N MET A 71 -5.10 -7.01 8.06
CA MET A 71 -6.19 -8.00 8.05
C MET A 71 -7.15 -7.82 9.23
N SER A 72 -6.61 -7.59 10.43
CA SER A 72 -7.43 -7.42 11.63
C SER A 72 -8.25 -6.13 11.58
N PHE A 73 -7.73 -5.12 10.90
CA PHE A 73 -8.40 -3.86 10.67
C PHE A 73 -9.51 -3.96 9.62
N GLU A 74 -9.23 -4.55 8.47
CA GLU A 74 -10.19 -4.72 7.38
C GLU A 74 -11.46 -5.46 7.79
N LYS A 75 -11.34 -6.44 8.69
CA LYS A 75 -12.50 -7.17 9.26
C LYS A 75 -13.52 -6.28 9.97
N LYS A 76 -13.12 -5.08 10.41
CA LYS A 76 -13.97 -4.13 11.13
C LYS A 76 -14.58 -3.07 10.22
N LEU A 77 -14.22 -3.07 8.93
CA LEU A 77 -14.65 -2.06 7.97
C LEU A 77 -15.98 -2.45 7.32
N ASN A 78 -16.78 -1.45 6.99
CA ASN A 78 -18.02 -1.66 6.25
C ASN A 78 -17.70 -1.81 4.75
N PRO A 79 -18.02 -2.95 4.12
CA PRO A 79 -17.71 -3.20 2.71
C PRO A 79 -18.47 -2.29 1.74
N LYS A 80 -19.57 -1.65 2.16
CA LYS A 80 -20.39 -0.78 1.33
C LYS A 80 -19.92 0.69 1.33
N LYS A 81 -19.12 1.11 2.32
CA LYS A 81 -18.63 2.50 2.41
C LYS A 81 -17.44 2.72 1.48
N ILE A 82 -17.42 3.88 0.82
CA ILE A 82 -16.24 4.35 0.07
C ILE A 82 -15.15 4.70 1.08
N LEU A 83 -13.99 4.06 0.91
CA LEU A 83 -12.80 4.34 1.71
C LEU A 83 -11.54 4.13 0.87
N PHE A 84 -10.47 4.85 1.26
CA PHE A 84 -9.16 4.74 0.66
C PHE A 84 -8.15 4.22 1.67
N MET A 85 -7.29 3.30 1.25
CA MET A 85 -6.21 2.74 2.07
C MET A 85 -4.86 3.06 1.44
N GLU A 86 -3.92 3.54 2.25
CA GLU A 86 -2.51 3.64 1.89
C GLU A 86 -1.86 2.26 2.01
N ARG A 87 -1.57 1.62 0.87
CA ARG A 87 -1.04 0.25 0.74
C ARG A 87 -1.99 -0.85 1.23
N GLY A 88 -2.37 -1.75 0.32
CA GLY A 88 -3.26 -2.88 0.60
C GLY A 88 -2.55 -4.11 1.15
N LEU A 89 -3.28 -5.21 1.29
CA LEU A 89 -2.73 -6.53 1.63
C LEU A 89 -1.73 -7.04 0.57
N PRO A 90 -1.97 -6.90 -0.75
CA PRO A 90 -1.04 -7.37 -1.78
C PRO A 90 0.34 -6.69 -1.73
N ASP A 91 0.44 -5.46 -1.21
CA ASP A 91 1.75 -4.81 -1.01
C ASP A 91 2.72 -5.67 -0.19
N THR A 92 2.23 -6.43 0.80
CA THR A 92 3.08 -7.33 1.60
C THR A 92 3.77 -8.38 0.73
N GLN A 93 3.07 -8.92 -0.27
CA GLN A 93 3.66 -9.87 -1.21
C GLN A 93 4.77 -9.20 -2.02
N ALA A 94 4.51 -8.02 -2.59
CA ALA A 94 5.51 -7.29 -3.35
C ALA A 94 6.78 -6.99 -2.53
N TYR A 95 6.63 -6.54 -1.27
CA TYR A 95 7.77 -6.28 -0.39
C TYR A 95 8.56 -7.54 -0.02
N LEU A 96 7.89 -8.68 0.18
CA LEU A 96 8.57 -9.95 0.44
C LEU A 96 9.29 -10.47 -0.81
N GLU A 97 8.71 -10.31 -1.99
CA GLU A 97 9.33 -10.69 -3.27
C GLU A 97 10.59 -9.86 -3.57
N VAL A 98 10.61 -8.56 -3.27
CA VAL A 98 11.82 -7.70 -3.41
C VAL A 98 13.02 -8.25 -2.61
N ILE A 99 12.77 -8.89 -1.47
CA ILE A 99 13.82 -9.51 -0.63
C ILE A 99 13.95 -11.02 -0.87
N ASN A 100 13.40 -11.54 -1.97
CA ASN A 100 13.43 -12.96 -2.37
C ASN A 100 12.81 -13.92 -1.36
N VAL A 101 11.75 -13.49 -0.67
CA VAL A 101 11.02 -14.30 0.32
C VAL A 101 9.63 -14.65 -0.20
N SER A 102 9.33 -15.95 -0.22
CA SER A 102 7.99 -16.44 -0.57
C SER A 102 6.96 -16.14 0.53
N ILE A 103 5.73 -15.81 0.13
CA ILE A 103 4.63 -15.64 1.07
C ILE A 103 4.23 -16.97 1.71
N ASP A 104 3.87 -16.92 3.00
CA ASP A 104 3.37 -18.10 3.71
C ASP A 104 1.88 -18.40 3.36
N PRO A 105 1.37 -19.60 3.70
CA PRO A 105 -0.03 -19.96 3.41
C PRO A 105 -1.06 -19.00 4.01
N THR A 106 -0.75 -18.35 5.13
CA THR A 106 -1.68 -17.42 5.80
C THR A 106 -1.85 -16.15 4.96
N ILE A 107 -0.74 -15.58 4.48
CA ILE A 107 -0.77 -14.44 3.54
C ILE A 107 -1.44 -14.87 2.23
N LYS A 108 -1.06 -16.02 1.66
CA LYS A 108 -1.66 -16.50 0.40
C LYS A 108 -3.18 -16.65 0.50
N GLN A 109 -3.70 -17.15 1.63
CA GLN A 109 -5.13 -17.29 1.85
C GLN A 109 -5.82 -15.93 2.03
N SER A 110 -5.19 -14.96 2.69
CA SER A 110 -5.77 -13.62 2.87
C SER A 110 -5.90 -12.89 1.53
N LEU A 111 -4.90 -13.00 0.65
CA LEU A 111 -4.91 -12.39 -0.68
C LEU A 111 -6.02 -12.97 -1.56
N ARG A 112 -6.27 -14.28 -1.48
CA ARG A 112 -7.44 -14.92 -2.15
C ARG A 112 -8.78 -14.35 -1.67
N LYS A 113 -8.86 -13.79 -0.46
CA LYS A 113 -10.07 -13.17 0.11
C LYS A 113 -10.13 -11.65 -0.12
N CYS A 114 -9.07 -11.02 -0.60
CA CYS A 114 -8.98 -9.58 -0.89
C CYS A 114 -9.96 -9.09 -1.97
N SER A 115 -10.95 -8.27 -1.63
CA SER A 115 -12.06 -7.88 -2.52
C SER A 115 -12.07 -6.40 -2.89
N TYR A 116 -10.92 -5.73 -2.91
CA TYR A 116 -10.81 -4.31 -3.27
C TYR A 116 -11.49 -4.00 -4.61
N LYS A 117 -12.19 -2.86 -4.67
CA LYS A 117 -12.86 -2.39 -5.89
C LYS A 117 -11.86 -2.13 -7.01
N LYS A 118 -10.85 -1.31 -6.71
CA LYS A 118 -9.78 -0.88 -7.62
C LYS A 118 -8.55 -0.47 -6.80
N VAL A 119 -7.39 -0.51 -7.44
CA VAL A 119 -6.15 0.07 -6.91
C VAL A 119 -5.65 1.18 -7.82
N PHE A 120 -5.22 2.27 -7.19
CA PHE A 120 -4.56 3.40 -7.81
C PHE A 120 -3.06 3.29 -7.55
N LEU A 121 -2.32 2.87 -8.56
CA LEU A 121 -0.86 2.75 -8.50
C LEU A 121 -0.24 4.09 -8.91
N MET A 122 0.39 4.80 -7.98
CA MET A 122 1.07 6.06 -8.30
C MET A 122 2.35 5.77 -9.07
N ASP A 123 2.49 6.41 -10.23
CA ASP A 123 3.68 6.25 -11.05
C ASP A 123 4.96 6.66 -10.31
N LEU A 124 6.01 5.89 -10.56
CA LEU A 124 7.36 6.20 -10.12
C LEU A 124 7.85 7.44 -10.87
N VAL A 125 8.36 8.43 -10.12
CA VAL A 125 9.08 9.55 -10.71
C VAL A 125 10.43 9.02 -11.18
N ARG A 126 10.80 9.21 -12.46
CA ARG A 126 12.20 9.02 -12.90
C ARG A 126 13.08 9.88 -11.99
N PHE A 127 13.79 9.21 -11.09
CA PHE A 127 14.44 9.81 -9.93
C PHE A 127 15.51 10.82 -10.34
N LYS A 128 15.53 12.01 -9.72
CA LYS A 128 16.79 12.70 -9.45
C LYS A 128 17.38 12.07 -8.21
N ILE A 129 18.61 11.55 -8.34
CA ILE A 129 19.39 10.97 -7.24
C ILE A 129 19.49 12.03 -6.14
N ASP A 130 18.97 11.72 -4.95
CA ASP A 130 19.14 12.54 -3.76
C ASP A 130 19.68 11.63 -2.65
N TYR A 131 20.73 12.10 -1.99
CA TYR A 131 21.69 11.38 -1.15
C TYR A 131 21.09 10.75 0.12
N ALA A 132 19.79 10.93 0.36
CA ALA A 132 19.13 10.61 1.62
C ALA A 132 18.32 9.29 1.59
N ARG A 133 18.49 8.41 0.59
CA ARG A 133 17.66 7.20 0.46
C ARG A 133 18.49 5.91 0.53
N THR A 134 17.96 4.95 1.29
CA THR A 134 18.57 3.64 1.58
C THR A 134 18.22 2.55 0.57
N GLU A 135 17.21 2.78 -0.28
CA GLU A 135 16.73 1.82 -1.29
C GLU A 135 17.31 2.19 -2.65
N SER A 136 17.84 1.20 -3.38
CA SER A 136 18.44 1.45 -4.70
C SER A 136 17.37 1.79 -5.74
N GLN A 137 17.74 2.51 -6.79
CA GLN A 137 16.83 2.84 -7.90
C GLN A 137 16.21 1.58 -8.49
N GLU A 138 17.00 0.52 -8.62
CA GLU A 138 16.61 -0.79 -9.12
C GLU A 138 15.53 -1.43 -8.23
N GLN A 139 15.70 -1.35 -6.90
CA GLN A 139 14.68 -1.84 -5.96
C GLN A 139 13.36 -1.08 -6.07
N ALA A 140 13.40 0.23 -6.36
CA ALA A 140 12.19 1.02 -6.55
C ALA A 140 11.44 0.63 -7.83
N PHE A 141 12.15 0.39 -8.94
CA PHE A 141 11.55 -0.11 -10.19
C PHE A 141 11.00 -1.52 -10.02
N MET A 142 11.79 -2.42 -9.42
CA MET A 142 11.35 -3.79 -9.12
C MET A 142 10.09 -3.79 -8.24
N LEU A 143 10.04 -2.95 -7.20
CA LEU A 143 8.86 -2.83 -6.35
C LEU A 143 7.64 -2.30 -7.13
N ASP A 144 7.82 -1.35 -8.03
CA ASP A 144 6.73 -0.79 -8.84
C ASP A 144 6.09 -1.86 -9.74
N GLU A 145 6.91 -2.65 -10.44
CA GLU A 145 6.47 -3.77 -11.27
C GLU A 145 5.80 -4.87 -10.43
N LEU A 146 6.40 -5.23 -9.29
CA LEU A 146 5.85 -6.24 -8.39
C LEU A 146 4.53 -5.81 -7.77
N LEU A 147 4.37 -4.53 -7.44
CA LEU A 147 3.10 -3.99 -6.95
C LEU A 147 2.01 -4.17 -8.02
N GLU A 148 2.24 -3.71 -9.25
CA GLU A 148 1.28 -3.89 -10.34
C GLU A 148 0.90 -5.36 -10.51
N LYS A 149 1.91 -6.24 -10.62
CA LYS A 149 1.73 -7.69 -10.78
C LYS A 149 0.91 -8.31 -9.65
N CYS A 150 1.19 -7.98 -8.39
CA CYS A 150 0.47 -8.53 -7.23
C CYS A 150 -1.03 -8.21 -7.25
N TYR A 151 -1.42 -7.05 -7.77
CA TYR A 151 -2.82 -6.67 -7.89
C TYR A 151 -3.48 -7.29 -9.14
N THR A 152 -2.79 -7.30 -10.29
CA THR A 152 -3.31 -7.90 -11.53
C THR A 152 -3.50 -9.41 -11.41
N ASP A 153 -2.59 -10.12 -10.74
CA ASP A 153 -2.69 -11.57 -10.50
C ASP A 153 -3.93 -11.93 -9.67
N LEU A 154 -4.38 -11.00 -8.82
CA LEU A 154 -5.62 -11.12 -8.04
C LEU A 154 -6.86 -10.66 -8.80
N LYS A 155 -6.72 -10.26 -10.08
CA LYS A 155 -7.77 -9.69 -10.94
C LYS A 155 -8.40 -8.42 -10.34
N ILE A 156 -7.63 -7.67 -9.56
CA ILE A 156 -8.04 -6.37 -9.04
C ILE A 156 -7.70 -5.31 -10.10
N PRO A 157 -8.66 -4.47 -10.54
CA PRO A 157 -8.38 -3.43 -11.52
C PRO A 157 -7.31 -2.45 -11.03
N VAL A 158 -6.24 -2.31 -11.79
CA VAL A 158 -5.15 -1.36 -11.53
C VAL A 158 -5.32 -0.13 -12.43
N ILE A 159 -5.27 1.05 -11.84
CA ILE A 159 -5.26 2.32 -12.55
C ILE A 159 -3.97 3.04 -12.18
N ARG A 160 -3.08 3.24 -13.16
CA ARG A 160 -1.87 4.04 -12.95
C ARG A 160 -2.26 5.52 -12.85
N VAL A 161 -1.74 6.20 -11.83
CA VAL A 161 -2.00 7.61 -11.55
C VAL A 161 -0.78 8.42 -11.94
N PRO A 162 -0.87 9.23 -13.02
CA PRO A 162 0.26 10.04 -13.49
C PRO A 162 0.75 11.05 -12.46
N MET A 163 1.99 11.46 -12.64
CA MET A 163 2.57 12.55 -11.85
C MET A 163 1.83 13.87 -12.15
N MET A 164 1.12 14.38 -11.15
CA MET A 164 0.40 15.63 -11.22
C MET A 164 0.39 16.31 -9.85
N SER A 165 -0.09 17.56 -9.79
CA SER A 165 -0.39 18.21 -8.52
C SER A 165 -1.32 17.36 -7.64
N VAL A 166 -1.25 17.55 -6.33
CA VAL A 166 -2.07 16.82 -5.35
C VAL A 166 -3.56 16.93 -5.66
N ALA A 167 -4.04 18.13 -5.99
CA ALA A 167 -5.44 18.37 -6.33
C ALA A 167 -5.87 17.63 -7.62
N LYS A 168 -5.02 17.65 -8.65
CA LYS A 168 -5.28 16.92 -9.91
C LYS A 168 -5.28 15.41 -9.70
N ARG A 169 -4.35 14.85 -8.91
CA ARG A 169 -4.35 13.41 -8.57
C ARG A 169 -5.60 13.00 -7.80
N ALA A 170 -6.00 13.80 -6.80
CA ALA A 170 -7.23 13.53 -6.06
C ALA A 170 -8.45 13.54 -6.98
N LYS A 171 -8.57 14.53 -7.87
CA LYS A 171 -9.64 14.57 -8.87
C LYS A 171 -9.60 13.33 -9.79
N PHE A 172 -8.44 13.00 -10.34
CA PHE A 172 -8.27 11.81 -11.19
C PHE A 172 -8.73 10.52 -10.50
N ILE A 173 -8.36 10.32 -9.24
CA ILE A 173 -8.79 9.18 -8.43
C ILE A 173 -10.33 9.16 -8.29
N LEU A 174 -10.93 10.31 -7.99
CA LEU A 174 -12.38 10.42 -7.79
C LEU A 174 -13.19 10.22 -9.08
N ASP A 175 -12.67 10.69 -10.21
CA ASP A 175 -13.28 10.48 -11.53
C ASP A 175 -13.20 9.00 -11.97
N ASN A 176 -12.40 8.18 -11.30
CA ASN A 176 -12.12 6.78 -11.64
C ASN A 176 -12.56 5.76 -10.56
N LEU A 177 -13.46 6.12 -9.64
CA LEU A 177 -14.02 5.20 -8.63
C LEU A 177 -14.76 4.00 -9.23
#